data_AF-A0A1Q7FBX0-F1
#
_entry.id   AF-A0A1Q7FBX0-F1
#
_cell.length_a   1.000
_cell.length_b   1.000
_cell.length_c   1.000
_cell.angle_alpha   90.00
_cell.angle_beta   90.00
_cell.angle_gamma   90.00
#
_symmetry.space_group_name_H-M   'P 1'
#
loop_
_entity.id
_entity.type
_entity.pdbx_description
1 polymer ?
#
loop_
_entity_poly.entity_id
_entity_poly.type
_entity_poly.pdbx_seq_one_letter_code
_entity_poly.pdbx_strand_id
1 'polypeptide(L)'
;MIAHPDTNPTIKILQPPIQDPKTVPREELVQHALDQINKDRADFGLQPVQLSTNQAAQAHAEDVFKTKRISHWMTNGEKPYMTYTRYGGEASVQQNVAIAGFSADQYEDCRTNILHDCEKIEPLSTINELEYEMMYKDKECCNDGHKDNMLDPHHTHVSIGIVYDQYYLAFVENFENNYGLNVSINNGQVRISGQLLKGNLEQISIYYDDMPTPAIYEQNKQLLSYSAGELAATVVKPLPPGYYYEKPQGYTLIEANRWGQGESVNVMFDLASAVDKDGVYTLFAMVKDGEGTFDATSYSVFVDSESS
;
A
#
# COMPACT_ATOMS: atom_id res chain seq x y z
N MET A 1 -47.42 64.43 -36.00
CA MET A 1 -46.97 64.15 -34.62
C MET A 1 -46.36 62.77 -34.65
N ILE A 2 -45.05 62.67 -34.42
CA ILE A 2 -44.28 61.42 -34.49
C ILE A 2 -44.05 60.98 -33.06
N ALA A 3 -44.49 59.77 -32.70
CA ALA A 3 -44.24 59.16 -31.39
C ALA A 3 -42.87 58.49 -31.38
N HIS A 4 -42.05 58.79 -30.37
CA HIS A 4 -40.81 58.09 -30.08
C HIS A 4 -41.09 56.83 -29.22
N PRO A 5 -40.38 55.72 -29.44
CA PRO A 5 -40.50 54.53 -28.60
C PRO A 5 -39.64 54.64 -27.34
N ASP A 6 -40.26 54.33 -26.20
CA ASP A 6 -39.62 54.17 -24.89
C ASP A 6 -38.58 53.03 -24.93
N THR A 7 -37.32 53.35 -24.66
CA THR A 7 -36.25 52.37 -24.42
C THR A 7 -36.14 52.10 -22.92
N ASN A 8 -36.67 50.96 -22.49
CA ASN A 8 -36.51 50.47 -21.12
C ASN A 8 -35.03 50.06 -20.89
N PRO A 9 -34.34 50.57 -19.85
CA PRO A 9 -32.93 50.22 -19.64
C PRO A 9 -32.78 48.79 -19.13
N THR A 10 -32.01 47.99 -19.86
CA THR A 10 -31.62 46.63 -19.47
C THR A 10 -30.68 46.68 -18.26
N ILE A 11 -31.18 46.29 -17.09
CA ILE A 11 -30.35 46.09 -15.89
C ILE A 11 -29.56 44.80 -16.07
N LYS A 12 -28.24 44.92 -16.30
CA LYS A 12 -27.31 43.78 -16.21
C LYS A 12 -27.04 43.49 -14.74
N ILE A 13 -27.62 42.42 -14.22
CA ILE A 13 -27.20 41.84 -12.95
C ILE A 13 -25.84 41.19 -13.19
N LEU A 14 -24.78 41.81 -12.68
CA LEU A 14 -23.44 41.22 -12.65
C LEU A 14 -23.44 40.18 -11.53
N GLN A 15 -23.69 38.90 -11.86
CA GLN A 15 -23.35 37.82 -10.95
C GLN A 15 -21.82 37.79 -10.80
N PRO A 16 -21.28 37.78 -9.56
CA PRO A 16 -19.86 37.54 -9.37
C PRO A 16 -19.50 36.19 -10.01
N PRO A 17 -18.33 36.07 -10.66
CA PRO A 17 -17.91 34.79 -11.22
C PRO A 17 -17.89 33.76 -10.08
N ILE A 18 -18.56 32.63 -10.31
CA ILE A 18 -18.43 31.45 -9.46
C ILE A 18 -16.94 31.10 -9.52
N GLN A 19 -16.21 31.37 -8.43
CA GLN A 19 -14.86 30.84 -8.30
C GLN A 19 -15.03 29.33 -8.16
N ASP A 20 -14.54 28.60 -9.16
CA ASP A 20 -14.35 27.16 -9.00
C ASP A 20 -13.55 26.93 -7.70
N PRO A 21 -13.96 25.96 -6.86
CA PRO A 21 -13.22 25.67 -5.65
C PRO A 21 -11.77 25.42 -6.03
N LYS A 22 -10.85 26.14 -5.39
CA LYS A 22 -9.43 26.02 -5.65
C LYS A 22 -9.02 24.59 -5.30
N THR A 23 -8.75 23.78 -6.33
CA THR A 23 -8.23 22.43 -6.13
C THR A 23 -6.82 22.56 -5.54
N VAL A 24 -6.61 21.95 -4.38
CA VAL A 24 -5.28 21.82 -3.78
C VAL A 24 -4.50 20.78 -4.61
N PRO A 25 -3.29 21.12 -5.10
CA PRO A 25 -2.46 20.17 -5.83
C PRO A 25 -2.14 18.93 -5.00
N ARG A 26 -2.07 17.77 -5.64
CA ARG A 26 -1.80 16.50 -4.95
C ARG A 26 -0.48 16.53 -4.19
N GLU A 27 0.55 17.16 -4.76
CA GLU A 27 1.87 17.25 -4.16
C GLU A 27 1.84 18.02 -2.83
N GLU A 28 0.99 19.04 -2.72
CA GLU A 28 0.79 19.80 -1.49
C GLU A 28 0.11 18.92 -0.42
N LEU A 29 -0.91 18.14 -0.81
CA LEU A 29 -1.58 17.20 0.09
C LEU A 29 -0.66 16.08 0.59
N VAL A 30 0.16 15.52 -0.31
CA VAL A 30 1.14 14.48 0.01
C VAL A 30 2.21 15.01 0.96
N GLN A 31 2.73 16.21 0.71
CA GLN A 31 3.71 16.82 1.61
C GLN A 31 3.10 17.11 2.98
N HIS A 32 1.86 17.60 3.01
CA HIS A 32 1.12 17.87 4.25
C HIS A 32 0.91 16.60 5.09
N ALA A 33 0.50 15.49 4.47
CA ALA A 33 0.39 14.18 5.14
C ALA A 33 1.76 13.70 5.66
N LEU A 34 2.81 13.76 4.83
CA LEU A 34 4.16 13.36 5.24
C LEU A 34 4.67 14.16 6.45
N ASP A 35 4.38 15.46 6.50
CA ASP A 35 4.76 16.32 7.62
C ASP A 35 4.03 15.91 8.90
N GLN A 36 2.75 15.51 8.80
CA GLN A 36 1.97 15.02 9.94
C GLN A 36 2.47 13.66 10.45
N ILE A 37 2.67 12.68 9.56
CA ILE A 37 3.27 11.37 9.88
C ILE A 37 4.61 11.56 10.61
N ASN A 38 5.49 12.40 10.05
CA ASN A 38 6.82 12.62 10.63
C ASN A 38 6.78 13.41 11.93
N LYS A 39 5.77 14.28 12.11
CA LYS A 39 5.51 14.92 13.40
C LYS A 39 5.13 13.89 14.45
N ASP A 40 4.18 13.01 14.16
CA ASP A 40 3.75 11.97 15.11
C ASP A 40 4.93 11.03 15.43
N ARG A 41 5.68 10.57 14.42
CA ARG A 41 6.91 9.78 14.64
C ARG A 41 7.92 10.49 15.55
N ALA A 42 8.13 11.80 15.36
CA ALA A 42 9.03 12.58 16.21
C ALA A 42 8.52 12.72 17.66
N ASP A 43 7.20 12.90 17.85
CA ASP A 43 6.56 12.96 19.17
C ASP A 43 6.73 11.63 19.95
N PHE A 44 6.94 10.51 19.25
CA PHE A 44 7.28 9.18 19.80
C PHE A 44 8.79 8.85 19.76
N GLY A 45 9.66 9.79 19.37
CA GLY A 45 11.11 9.61 19.37
C GLY A 45 11.66 8.73 18.25
N LEU A 46 10.89 8.52 17.18
CA LEU A 46 11.27 7.73 16.00
C LEU A 46 11.93 8.61 14.93
N GLN A 47 12.70 7.98 14.04
CA GLN A 47 13.25 8.67 12.87
C GLN A 47 12.16 8.97 11.85
N PRO A 48 12.24 10.12 11.14
CA PRO A 48 11.30 10.44 10.08
C PRO A 48 11.45 9.48 8.90
N VAL A 49 10.34 9.16 8.24
CA VAL A 49 10.31 8.44 6.97
C VAL A 49 10.45 9.41 5.80
N GLN A 50 10.99 8.91 4.69
CA GLN A 50 11.13 9.66 3.43
C GLN A 50 9.98 9.33 2.47
N LEU A 51 9.64 10.28 1.59
CA LEU A 51 8.64 10.01 0.54
C LEU A 51 9.20 9.01 -0.48
N SER A 52 8.47 7.92 -0.71
CA SER A 52 8.74 6.94 -1.75
C SER A 52 8.13 7.36 -3.08
N THR A 53 8.78 6.97 -4.18
CA THR A 53 8.28 7.19 -5.55
C THR A 53 7.39 6.05 -6.06
N ASN A 54 7.17 4.99 -5.26
CA ASN A 54 6.31 3.89 -5.66
C ASN A 54 4.84 4.37 -5.80
N GLN A 55 4.18 3.97 -6.89
CA GLN A 55 2.83 4.46 -7.23
C GLN A 55 1.69 3.58 -6.70
N ALA A 56 1.99 2.47 -6.02
CA ALA A 56 0.97 1.53 -5.55
C ALA A 56 -0.06 2.17 -4.60
N ALA A 57 0.39 3.04 -3.68
CA ALA A 57 -0.51 3.76 -2.78
C ALA A 57 -1.50 4.64 -3.56
N GLN A 58 -1.02 5.35 -4.59
CA GLN A 58 -1.86 6.19 -5.44
C GLN A 58 -2.85 5.36 -6.26
N ALA A 59 -2.40 4.25 -6.85
CA ALA A 59 -3.27 3.35 -7.60
C ALA A 59 -4.39 2.78 -6.73
N HIS A 60 -4.08 2.45 -5.48
CA HIS A 60 -5.07 1.96 -4.53
C HIS A 60 -6.04 3.07 -4.08
N ALA A 61 -5.55 4.30 -3.82
CA ALA A 61 -6.42 5.43 -3.51
C ALA A 61 -7.43 5.70 -4.65
N GLU A 62 -7.00 5.57 -5.92
CA GLU A 62 -7.90 5.68 -7.07
C GLU A 62 -8.95 4.56 -7.12
N ASP A 63 -8.58 3.35 -6.72
CA ASP A 63 -9.49 2.20 -6.69
C ASP A 63 -10.53 2.30 -5.57
N VAL A 64 -10.10 2.69 -4.36
CA VAL A 64 -10.97 3.04 -3.23
C VAL A 64 -11.91 4.18 -3.61
N PHE A 65 -11.39 5.21 -4.28
CA PHE A 65 -12.20 6.34 -4.73
C PHE A 65 -13.24 5.94 -5.78
N LYS A 66 -12.93 5.04 -6.71
CA LYS A 66 -13.89 4.55 -7.72
C LYS A 66 -15.04 3.77 -7.10
N THR A 67 -14.74 2.98 -6.07
CA THR A 67 -15.75 2.14 -5.39
C THR A 67 -16.45 2.83 -4.24
N LYS A 68 -15.91 3.97 -3.78
CA LYS A 68 -16.33 4.69 -2.57
C LYS A 68 -16.38 3.77 -1.35
N ARG A 69 -15.42 2.84 -1.26
CA ARG A 69 -15.37 1.78 -0.26
C ARG A 69 -13.95 1.55 0.23
N ILE A 70 -13.77 1.58 1.56
CA ILE A 70 -12.53 1.20 2.21
C ILE A 70 -12.29 -0.32 2.09
N SER A 71 -11.08 -0.70 1.67
CA SER A 71 -10.62 -2.07 1.48
C SER A 71 -9.08 -2.08 1.43
N HIS A 72 -8.44 -3.16 1.91
CA HIS A 72 -7.02 -3.43 1.64
C HIS A 72 -6.79 -4.22 0.35
N TRP A 73 -7.86 -4.72 -0.27
CA TRP A 73 -7.81 -5.40 -1.55
C TRP A 73 -8.19 -4.43 -2.65
N MET A 74 -7.37 -4.42 -3.70
CA MET A 74 -7.72 -3.83 -4.98
C MET A 74 -8.92 -4.56 -5.58
N THR A 75 -9.72 -3.89 -6.41
CA THR A 75 -10.89 -4.48 -7.11
C THR A 75 -10.56 -5.64 -8.04
N ASN A 76 -9.29 -5.78 -8.45
CA ASN A 76 -8.80 -6.94 -9.18
C ASN A 76 -8.40 -8.13 -8.28
N GLY A 77 -8.53 -8.00 -6.96
CA GLY A 77 -8.23 -9.04 -5.96
C GLY A 77 -6.80 -8.98 -5.39
N GLU A 78 -5.96 -8.04 -5.83
CA GLU A 78 -4.59 -7.93 -5.33
C GLU A 78 -4.53 -7.41 -3.89
N LYS A 79 -3.62 -7.99 -3.11
CA LYS A 79 -3.22 -7.51 -1.78
C LYS A 79 -2.13 -6.42 -1.90
N PRO A 80 -1.88 -5.63 -0.84
CA PRO A 80 -0.97 -4.49 -0.92
C PRO A 80 0.45 -4.83 -1.42
N TYR A 81 1.05 -5.93 -0.95
CA TYR A 81 2.39 -6.36 -1.39
C TYR A 81 2.45 -6.80 -2.87
N MET A 82 1.35 -7.31 -3.42
CA MET A 82 1.26 -7.70 -4.82
C MET A 82 1.25 -6.46 -5.72
N THR A 83 0.39 -5.50 -5.39
CA THR A 83 0.31 -4.23 -6.10
C THR A 83 1.61 -3.44 -5.96
N TYR A 84 2.20 -3.38 -4.75
CA TYR A 84 3.50 -2.77 -4.51
C TYR A 84 4.60 -3.36 -5.42
N THR A 85 4.66 -4.69 -5.56
CA THR A 85 5.58 -5.37 -6.49
C THR A 85 5.33 -4.97 -7.95
N ARG A 86 4.07 -4.91 -8.40
CA ARG A 86 3.74 -4.50 -9.78
C ARG A 86 4.22 -3.10 -10.14
N TYR A 87 4.26 -2.20 -9.16
CA TYR A 87 4.80 -0.85 -9.30
C TYR A 87 6.31 -0.78 -9.06
N GLY A 88 7.01 -1.92 -9.07
CA GLY A 88 8.47 -2.01 -8.99
C GLY A 88 9.03 -1.97 -7.57
N GLY A 89 8.20 -2.22 -6.55
CA GLY A 89 8.62 -2.27 -5.16
C GLY A 89 9.37 -3.56 -4.81
N GLU A 90 10.45 -3.43 -4.04
CA GLU A 90 11.29 -4.55 -3.56
C GLU A 90 11.49 -4.54 -2.03
N ALA A 91 11.03 -3.49 -1.35
CA ALA A 91 10.99 -3.42 0.10
C ALA A 91 9.84 -4.26 0.67
N SER A 92 9.77 -4.41 1.99
CA SER A 92 8.52 -4.83 2.63
C SER A 92 7.57 -3.66 2.75
N VAL A 93 6.26 -3.91 2.63
CA VAL A 93 5.22 -2.88 2.70
C VAL A 93 4.11 -3.23 3.69
N GLN A 94 3.71 -2.23 4.48
CA GLN A 94 2.55 -2.28 5.37
C GLN A 94 1.64 -1.08 5.06
N GLN A 95 0.32 -1.25 5.13
CA GLN A 95 -0.62 -0.29 4.58
C GLN A 95 -1.61 0.25 5.62
N ASN A 96 -1.81 1.57 5.62
CA ASN A 96 -3.00 2.22 6.19
C ASN A 96 -3.92 2.69 5.06
N VAL A 97 -5.23 2.62 5.29
CA VAL A 97 -6.25 3.13 4.37
C VAL A 97 -7.30 3.89 5.17
N ALA A 98 -7.62 5.09 4.73
CA ALA A 98 -8.66 5.93 5.32
C ALA A 98 -9.51 6.58 4.22
N ILE A 99 -10.76 6.88 4.57
CA ILE A 99 -11.71 7.56 3.68
C ILE A 99 -12.46 8.64 4.45
N ALA A 100 -12.84 9.71 3.78
CA ALA A 100 -13.76 10.72 4.31
C ALA A 100 -14.83 11.06 3.28
N GLY A 101 -15.98 11.52 3.78
CA GLY A 101 -17.14 11.89 2.97
C GLY A 101 -18.22 10.80 2.93
N PHE A 102 -18.95 10.75 1.83
CA PHE A 102 -20.20 10.00 1.75
C PHE A 102 -20.02 8.54 1.31
N SER A 103 -20.91 7.64 1.76
CA SER A 103 -21.00 6.29 1.20
C SER A 103 -21.36 6.33 -0.29
N ALA A 104 -21.17 5.23 -1.04
CA ALA A 104 -21.43 5.20 -2.48
C ALA A 104 -22.83 5.74 -2.88
N ASP A 105 -23.88 5.31 -2.17
CA ASP A 105 -25.26 5.74 -2.45
C ASP A 105 -25.45 7.23 -2.12
N GLN A 106 -24.95 7.68 -0.97
CA GLN A 106 -25.04 9.08 -0.55
C GLN A 106 -24.21 10.02 -1.45
N TYR A 107 -23.07 9.55 -1.93
CA TYR A 107 -22.20 10.29 -2.85
C TYR A 107 -22.93 10.57 -4.17
N GLU A 108 -23.63 9.57 -4.73
CA GLU A 108 -24.43 9.77 -5.95
C GLU A 108 -25.61 10.73 -5.72
N ASP A 109 -26.25 10.67 -4.55
CA ASP A 109 -27.28 11.63 -4.17
C ASP A 109 -26.70 13.06 -4.10
N CYS A 110 -25.58 13.26 -3.42
CA CYS A 110 -24.89 14.56 -3.34
C CYS A 110 -24.45 15.10 -4.71
N ARG A 111 -24.04 14.22 -5.62
CA ARG A 111 -23.57 14.59 -6.96
C ARG A 111 -24.71 14.97 -7.90
N THR A 112 -25.88 14.35 -7.75
CA THR A 112 -26.98 14.46 -8.73
C THR A 112 -28.16 15.30 -8.25
N ASN A 113 -28.39 15.39 -6.94
CA ASN A 113 -29.51 16.13 -6.37
C ASN A 113 -29.09 17.55 -5.96
N ILE A 114 -29.35 18.51 -6.83
CA ILE A 114 -29.01 19.93 -6.64
C ILE A 114 -29.69 20.55 -5.40
N LEU A 115 -30.75 19.94 -4.87
CA LEU A 115 -31.44 20.40 -3.66
C LEU A 115 -30.88 19.78 -2.37
N HIS A 116 -29.95 18.82 -2.48
CA HIS A 116 -29.31 18.19 -1.34
C HIS A 116 -28.05 18.98 -0.98
N ASP A 117 -28.08 19.63 0.18
CA ASP A 117 -26.93 20.38 0.70
C ASP A 117 -25.98 19.40 1.41
N CYS A 118 -24.93 19.01 0.69
CA CYS A 118 -23.91 18.10 1.18
C CYS A 118 -22.67 18.86 1.66
N GLU A 119 -22.16 18.44 2.82
CA GLU A 119 -20.88 18.94 3.33
C GLU A 119 -19.76 18.66 2.32
N LYS A 120 -18.92 19.67 2.10
CA LYS A 120 -17.82 19.57 1.14
C LYS A 120 -16.51 19.22 1.83
N ILE A 121 -15.70 18.43 1.15
CA ILE A 121 -14.35 18.09 1.59
C ILE A 121 -13.45 19.32 1.51
N GLU A 122 -12.89 19.71 2.64
CA GLU A 122 -11.72 20.59 2.75
C GLU A 122 -10.48 19.69 2.93
N PRO A 123 -9.69 19.44 1.88
CA PRO A 123 -8.79 18.28 1.84
C PRO A 123 -7.66 18.33 2.88
N LEU A 124 -7.09 19.50 3.16
CA LEU A 124 -6.00 19.64 4.15
C LEU A 124 -6.48 19.35 5.59
N SER A 125 -7.62 19.90 5.99
CA SER A 125 -8.19 19.62 7.32
C SER A 125 -8.70 18.19 7.43
N THR A 126 -9.24 17.65 6.33
CA THR A 126 -9.69 16.24 6.27
C THR A 126 -8.52 15.28 6.47
N ILE A 127 -7.37 15.52 5.84
CA ILE A 127 -6.16 14.70 6.05
C ILE A 127 -5.71 14.78 7.51
N ASN A 128 -5.69 15.97 8.13
CA ASN A 128 -5.36 16.09 9.56
C ASN A 128 -6.28 15.26 10.45
N GLU A 129 -7.58 15.24 10.13
CA GLU A 129 -8.55 14.46 10.88
C GLU A 129 -8.31 12.96 10.69
N LEU A 130 -8.14 12.47 9.46
CA LEU A 130 -7.89 11.05 9.19
C LEU A 130 -6.59 10.56 9.85
N GLU A 131 -5.50 11.32 9.77
CA GLU A 131 -4.23 11.04 10.47
C GLU A 131 -4.44 10.96 11.99
N TYR A 132 -5.15 11.95 12.55
CA TYR A 132 -5.47 11.97 13.98
C TYR A 132 -6.33 10.77 14.40
N GLU A 133 -7.31 10.36 13.57
CA GLU A 133 -8.15 9.20 13.84
C GLU A 133 -7.35 7.90 13.82
N MET A 134 -6.51 7.69 12.80
CA MET A 134 -5.63 6.52 12.68
C MET A 134 -4.57 6.45 13.80
N MET A 135 -4.09 7.59 14.29
CA MET A 135 -3.07 7.63 15.35
C MET A 135 -3.66 7.56 16.77
N TYR A 136 -4.84 8.17 17.01
CA TYR A 136 -5.34 8.42 18.37
C TYR A 136 -6.74 7.86 18.65
N LYS A 137 -7.50 7.42 17.63
CA LYS A 137 -8.86 6.85 17.78
C LYS A 137 -9.03 5.47 17.12
N ASP A 138 -7.93 4.77 16.90
CA ASP A 138 -7.91 3.54 16.09
C ASP A 138 -8.33 2.27 16.85
N LYS A 139 -8.38 2.34 18.19
CA LYS A 139 -8.58 1.16 19.03
C LYS A 139 -9.83 0.35 18.69
N GLU A 140 -10.95 1.05 18.52
CA GLU A 140 -12.26 0.42 18.38
C GLU A 140 -12.45 -0.22 17.00
N CYS A 141 -11.96 0.42 15.94
CA CYS A 141 -12.08 -0.14 14.59
C CYS A 141 -11.06 -1.24 14.34
N CYS A 142 -9.83 -1.04 14.80
CA CYS A 142 -8.68 -1.66 14.17
C CYS A 142 -7.63 -2.12 15.20
N ASN A 143 -7.95 -2.05 16.50
CA ASN A 143 -7.10 -2.45 17.62
C ASN A 143 -5.71 -1.79 17.61
N ASP A 144 -5.66 -0.51 17.23
CA ASP A 144 -4.44 0.29 17.07
C ASP A 144 -3.54 -0.15 15.89
N GLY A 145 -4.03 -0.97 14.96
CA GLY A 145 -3.26 -1.45 13.82
C GLY A 145 -2.69 -0.33 12.93
N HIS A 146 -3.44 0.76 12.69
CA HIS A 146 -2.93 1.87 11.87
C HIS A 146 -1.83 2.66 12.61
N LYS A 147 -2.03 2.87 13.91
CA LYS A 147 -1.06 3.51 14.79
C LYS A 147 0.23 2.69 14.89
N ASP A 148 0.11 1.39 15.14
CA ASP A 148 1.24 0.48 15.29
C ASP A 148 2.06 0.43 14.00
N ASN A 149 1.41 0.47 12.83
CA ASN A 149 2.06 0.59 11.53
C ASN A 149 2.81 1.94 11.42
N MET A 150 2.14 3.07 11.63
CA MET A 150 2.77 4.40 11.52
C MET A 150 3.97 4.58 12.46
N LEU A 151 3.94 3.91 13.62
CA LEU A 151 4.99 3.94 14.65
C LEU A 151 5.97 2.77 14.59
N ASP A 152 5.93 1.92 13.56
CA ASP A 152 6.95 0.88 13.40
C ASP A 152 8.33 1.56 13.21
N PRO A 153 9.32 1.29 14.09
CA PRO A 153 10.64 1.90 14.01
C PRO A 153 11.43 1.48 12.76
N HIS A 154 11.04 0.38 12.11
CA HIS A 154 11.77 -0.15 10.96
C HIS A 154 11.46 0.60 9.67
N HIS A 155 10.34 1.32 9.58
CA HIS A 155 9.98 2.06 8.38
C HIS A 155 11.01 3.12 8.02
N THR A 156 11.42 3.13 6.74
CA THR A 156 12.36 4.11 6.20
C THR A 156 11.70 5.05 5.20
N HIS A 157 10.65 4.58 4.52
CA HIS A 157 9.91 5.38 3.54
C HIS A 157 8.40 5.19 3.70
N VAL A 158 7.64 6.07 3.07
CA VAL A 158 6.19 5.95 2.88
C VAL A 158 5.83 6.43 1.49
N SER A 159 5.01 5.67 0.76
CA SER A 159 4.32 6.16 -0.44
C SER A 159 2.89 6.52 -0.08
N ILE A 160 2.43 7.67 -0.58
CA ILE A 160 1.15 8.26 -0.19
C ILE A 160 0.25 8.42 -1.43
N GLY A 161 -0.95 7.86 -1.34
CA GLY A 161 -2.01 7.95 -2.33
C GLY A 161 -3.15 8.83 -1.83
N ILE A 162 -3.53 9.84 -2.62
CA ILE A 162 -4.64 10.75 -2.30
C ILE A 162 -5.46 10.97 -3.56
N VAL A 163 -6.77 10.78 -3.45
CA VAL A 163 -7.76 11.15 -4.47
C VAL A 163 -8.94 11.78 -3.77
N TYR A 164 -9.37 12.95 -4.23
CA TYR A 164 -10.52 13.63 -3.66
C TYR A 164 -11.33 14.38 -4.70
N ASP A 165 -12.58 14.65 -4.37
CA ASP A 165 -13.43 15.64 -5.01
C ASP A 165 -14.18 16.44 -3.95
N GLN A 166 -15.31 17.06 -4.33
CA GLN A 166 -16.11 17.86 -3.40
C GLN A 166 -16.72 17.06 -2.25
N TYR A 167 -16.90 15.74 -2.38
CA TYR A 167 -17.75 14.93 -1.49
C TYR A 167 -17.09 13.66 -0.99
N TYR A 168 -15.89 13.34 -1.48
CA TYR A 168 -15.17 12.14 -1.07
C TYR A 168 -13.66 12.35 -1.10
N LEU A 169 -12.96 11.75 -0.15
CA LEU A 169 -11.50 11.66 -0.12
C LEU A 169 -11.09 10.22 0.20
N ALA A 170 -10.21 9.66 -0.63
CA ALA A 170 -9.53 8.39 -0.39
C ALA A 170 -8.06 8.68 -0.08
N PHE A 171 -7.56 8.07 1.00
CA PHE A 171 -6.22 8.27 1.53
C PHE A 171 -5.57 6.92 1.84
N VAL A 172 -4.40 6.68 1.27
CA VAL A 172 -3.65 5.42 1.41
C VAL A 172 -2.20 5.73 1.73
N GLU A 173 -1.68 5.08 2.75
CA GLU A 173 -0.27 5.14 3.15
C GLU A 173 0.32 3.74 3.04
N ASN A 174 1.38 3.60 2.25
CA ASN A 174 2.16 2.37 2.19
C ASN A 174 3.52 2.65 2.85
N PHE A 175 3.69 2.22 4.08
CA PHE A 175 4.96 2.30 4.79
C PHE A 175 5.91 1.20 4.35
N GLU A 176 7.17 1.56 4.14
CA GLU A 176 8.16 0.72 3.49
C GLU A 176 9.39 0.50 4.36
N ASN A 177 9.77 -0.77 4.52
CA ASN A 177 11.04 -1.17 5.10
C ASN A 177 12.09 -1.31 3.99
N ASN A 178 12.55 -0.19 3.43
CA ASN A 178 13.59 -0.22 2.41
C ASN A 178 14.99 -0.36 3.05
N TYR A 179 15.47 -1.61 3.15
CA TYR A 179 16.77 -1.95 3.76
C TYR A 179 17.85 -2.28 2.72
N GLY A 180 17.64 -1.94 1.45
CA GLY A 180 18.67 -2.06 0.40
C GLY A 180 18.81 -3.44 -0.24
N LEU A 181 17.83 -4.34 -0.05
CA LEU A 181 17.75 -5.60 -0.79
C LEU A 181 17.02 -5.39 -2.13
N ASN A 182 17.52 -6.06 -3.16
CA ASN A 182 16.92 -6.11 -4.49
C ASN A 182 16.61 -7.57 -4.83
N VAL A 183 15.56 -7.79 -5.62
CA VAL A 183 15.11 -9.12 -6.04
C VAL A 183 15.11 -9.20 -7.56
N SER A 184 15.85 -10.17 -8.10
CA SER A 184 15.78 -10.48 -9.53
C SER A 184 15.43 -11.95 -9.75
N ILE A 185 14.66 -12.20 -10.80
CA ILE A 185 14.18 -13.53 -11.16
C ILE A 185 14.50 -13.78 -12.62
N ASN A 186 15.15 -14.91 -12.89
CA ASN A 186 15.49 -15.33 -14.24
C ASN A 186 15.32 -16.85 -14.35
N ASN A 187 14.43 -17.31 -15.25
CA ASN A 187 14.17 -18.73 -15.50
C ASN A 187 13.92 -19.54 -14.20
N GLY A 188 13.08 -19.02 -13.30
CA GLY A 188 12.76 -19.65 -12.01
C GLY A 188 13.82 -19.46 -10.91
N GLN A 189 15.04 -19.05 -11.26
CA GLN A 189 16.08 -18.72 -10.30
C GLN A 189 15.86 -17.33 -9.72
N VAL A 190 15.66 -17.28 -8.40
CA VAL A 190 15.56 -16.04 -7.63
C VAL A 190 16.94 -15.67 -7.11
N ARG A 191 17.25 -14.38 -7.14
CA ARG A 191 18.39 -13.78 -6.47
C ARG A 191 17.92 -12.62 -5.59
N ILE A 192 18.21 -12.72 -4.29
CA ILE A 192 18.07 -11.62 -3.33
C ILE A 192 19.47 -11.10 -3.01
N SER A 193 19.73 -9.83 -3.30
CA SER A 193 21.06 -9.26 -3.06
C SER A 193 21.03 -7.78 -2.73
N GLY A 194 22.01 -7.33 -1.95
CA GLY A 194 22.11 -5.94 -1.54
C GLY A 194 22.95 -5.75 -0.29
N GLN A 195 23.18 -4.49 0.09
CA GLN A 195 23.81 -4.14 1.35
C GLN A 195 22.71 -3.73 2.33
N LEU A 196 22.57 -4.47 3.43
CA LEU A 196 21.60 -4.15 4.46
C LEU A 196 21.97 -2.85 5.15
N LEU A 197 20.99 -1.96 5.31
CA LEU A 197 21.14 -0.75 6.11
C LEU A 197 21.54 -1.06 7.57
N LYS A 198 20.87 -2.07 8.15
CA LYS A 198 21.08 -2.57 9.52
C LYS A 198 20.60 -4.02 9.59
N GLY A 199 21.13 -4.76 10.55
CA GLY A 199 20.71 -6.13 10.85
C GLY A 199 21.33 -7.17 9.92
N ASN A 200 20.81 -8.39 10.03
CA ASN A 200 21.27 -9.58 9.34
C ASN A 200 20.07 -10.30 8.71
N LEU A 201 20.20 -10.78 7.48
CA LEU A 201 19.22 -11.69 6.89
C LEU A 201 19.12 -12.94 7.76
N GLU A 202 17.92 -13.21 8.26
CA GLU A 202 17.63 -14.33 9.16
C GLU A 202 16.97 -15.48 8.39
N GLN A 203 15.94 -15.17 7.60
CA GLN A 203 15.11 -16.16 6.93
C GLN A 203 14.53 -15.59 5.64
N ILE A 204 14.28 -16.47 4.67
CA ILE A 204 13.42 -16.16 3.51
C ILE A 204 12.28 -17.18 3.52
N SER A 205 11.06 -16.66 3.59
CA SER A 205 9.82 -17.45 3.52
C SER A 205 9.09 -17.13 2.22
N ILE A 206 8.39 -18.12 1.68
CA ILE A 206 7.63 -17.99 0.45
C ILE A 206 6.21 -18.44 0.77
N TYR A 207 5.27 -17.55 0.54
CA TYR A 207 3.85 -17.83 0.76
C TYR A 207 3.10 -17.87 -0.56
N TYR A 208 2.07 -18.69 -0.61
CA TYR A 208 1.16 -18.86 -1.72
C TYR A 208 -0.16 -18.12 -1.45
N ASP A 209 -0.61 -17.38 -2.45
CA ASP A 209 -1.97 -16.87 -2.58
C ASP A 209 -2.58 -17.36 -3.90
N ASP A 210 -3.90 -17.54 -3.92
CA ASP A 210 -4.63 -17.74 -5.17
C ASP A 210 -4.42 -16.56 -6.12
N MET A 211 -4.53 -16.79 -7.43
CA MET A 211 -4.40 -15.73 -8.44
C MET A 211 -5.46 -14.63 -8.20
N PRO A 212 -5.06 -13.34 -8.08
CA PRO A 212 -5.98 -12.24 -7.89
C PRO A 212 -7.09 -12.22 -8.94
N THR A 213 -8.34 -12.15 -8.46
CA THR A 213 -9.51 -11.95 -9.31
C THR A 213 -10.50 -10.99 -8.65
N PRO A 214 -11.41 -10.37 -9.41
CA PRO A 214 -12.51 -9.60 -8.84
C PRO A 214 -13.38 -10.38 -7.85
N ALA A 215 -13.48 -11.71 -8.01
CA ALA A 215 -14.20 -12.56 -7.07
C ALA A 215 -13.50 -12.63 -5.70
N ILE A 216 -12.16 -12.66 -5.68
CA ILE A 216 -11.36 -12.57 -4.43
C ILE A 216 -11.60 -11.23 -3.75
N TYR A 217 -11.62 -10.12 -4.50
CA TYR A 217 -11.98 -8.81 -3.95
C TYR A 217 -13.36 -8.84 -3.28
N GLU A 218 -14.39 -9.32 -3.97
CA GLU A 218 -15.75 -9.36 -3.43
C GLU A 218 -15.86 -10.17 -2.12
N GLN A 219 -15.07 -11.24 -1.99
CA GLN A 219 -15.02 -12.05 -0.77
C GLN A 219 -14.31 -11.34 0.40
N ASN A 220 -13.31 -10.51 0.11
CA ASN A 220 -12.37 -9.99 1.13
C ASN A 220 -12.50 -8.47 1.39
N LYS A 221 -13.24 -7.70 0.58
CA LYS A 221 -13.36 -6.23 0.67
C LYS A 221 -13.91 -5.68 1.99
N GLN A 222 -14.30 -6.53 2.93
CA GLN A 222 -14.78 -6.15 4.27
C GLN A 222 -13.81 -6.54 5.40
N LEU A 223 -12.72 -7.23 5.06
CA LEU A 223 -11.69 -7.56 6.02
C LEU A 223 -10.88 -6.32 6.35
N LEU A 224 -10.63 -6.13 7.64
CA LEU A 224 -9.84 -5.03 8.19
C LEU A 224 -8.34 -5.32 8.20
N SER A 225 -7.94 -6.52 7.74
CA SER A 225 -6.55 -6.98 7.74
C SER A 225 -6.36 -8.03 6.67
N TYR A 226 -5.14 -8.16 6.16
CA TYR A 226 -4.73 -9.22 5.23
C TYR A 226 -3.61 -10.07 5.83
N SER A 227 -3.47 -11.32 5.36
CA SER A 227 -2.37 -12.21 5.71
C SER A 227 -1.46 -12.47 4.52
N ALA A 228 -0.27 -13.03 4.74
CA ALA A 228 0.69 -13.39 3.70
C ALA A 228 0.27 -14.60 2.84
N GLY A 229 -0.86 -15.27 3.14
CA GLY A 229 -1.28 -16.50 2.46
C GLY A 229 -0.85 -17.78 3.17
N GLU A 230 -0.75 -18.89 2.43
CA GLU A 230 -0.32 -20.21 2.93
C GLU A 230 1.20 -20.35 2.81
N LEU A 231 1.90 -20.81 3.86
CA LEU A 231 3.35 -21.01 3.77
C LEU A 231 3.67 -22.13 2.77
N ALA A 232 4.23 -21.78 1.62
CA ALA A 232 4.59 -22.74 0.57
C ALA A 232 6.01 -23.28 0.75
N ALA A 233 6.96 -22.42 1.12
CA ALA A 233 8.35 -22.82 1.29
C ALA A 233 9.16 -21.91 2.21
N THR A 234 10.30 -22.43 2.66
CA THR A 234 11.36 -21.62 3.28
C THR A 234 12.69 -21.92 2.61
N VAL A 235 13.52 -20.89 2.42
CA VAL A 235 14.86 -21.04 1.87
C VAL A 235 15.85 -21.28 2.99
N VAL A 236 16.68 -22.31 2.84
CA VAL A 236 17.68 -22.72 3.82
C VAL A 236 19.09 -22.65 3.26
N LYS A 237 20.08 -22.52 4.14
CA LYS A 237 21.51 -22.50 3.77
C LYS A 237 21.91 -23.83 3.12
N PRO A 238 22.86 -23.85 2.18
CA PRO A 238 23.40 -25.10 1.69
C PRO A 238 24.12 -25.86 2.81
N LEU A 239 23.91 -27.17 2.88
CA LEU A 239 24.55 -28.02 3.88
C LEU A 239 25.91 -28.57 3.40
N PRO A 240 26.83 -28.93 4.32
CA PRO A 240 28.04 -29.64 3.95
C PRO A 240 27.71 -31.00 3.29
N PRO A 241 28.60 -31.52 2.43
CA PRO A 241 28.39 -32.84 1.82
C PRO A 241 28.12 -33.93 2.85
N GLY A 242 27.07 -34.73 2.62
CA GLY A 242 26.64 -35.83 3.48
C GLY A 242 25.64 -35.46 4.58
N TYR A 243 25.27 -34.19 4.69
CA TYR A 243 24.19 -33.72 5.57
C TYR A 243 22.91 -33.46 4.77
N TYR A 244 21.76 -33.63 5.42
CA TYR A 244 20.45 -33.39 4.81
C TYR A 244 19.53 -32.73 5.84
N TYR A 245 18.63 -31.87 5.38
CA TYR A 245 17.56 -31.35 6.22
C TYR A 245 16.50 -32.42 6.45
N GLU A 246 15.95 -32.46 7.66
CA GLU A 246 14.69 -33.16 7.91
C GLU A 246 13.58 -32.44 7.14
N LYS A 247 12.80 -33.20 6.37
CA LYS A 247 11.69 -32.63 5.60
C LYS A 247 10.55 -32.26 6.55
N PRO A 248 10.15 -30.99 6.61
CA PRO A 248 9.02 -30.57 7.42
C PRO A 248 7.72 -31.08 6.80
N GLN A 249 6.65 -31.10 7.60
CA GLN A 249 5.30 -31.32 7.10
C GLN A 249 4.65 -29.97 6.79
N GLY A 250 4.04 -29.86 5.60
CA GLY A 250 3.20 -28.72 5.23
C GLY A 250 3.87 -27.62 4.40
N TYR A 251 5.19 -27.65 4.20
CA TYR A 251 5.89 -26.71 3.31
C TYR A 251 7.19 -27.31 2.73
N THR A 252 7.72 -26.70 1.68
CA THR A 252 8.95 -27.12 1.01
C THR A 252 10.19 -26.44 1.60
N LEU A 253 11.28 -27.20 1.77
CA LEU A 253 12.60 -26.63 2.01
C LEU A 253 13.34 -26.44 0.70
N ILE A 254 13.65 -25.19 0.36
CA ILE A 254 14.49 -24.88 -0.79
C ILE A 254 15.92 -24.67 -0.30
N GLU A 255 16.82 -25.61 -0.61
CA GLU A 255 18.23 -25.42 -0.35
C GLU A 255 18.79 -24.37 -1.33
N ALA A 256 19.33 -23.28 -0.80
CA ALA A 256 19.88 -22.21 -1.63
C ALA A 256 21.10 -22.69 -2.40
N ASN A 257 21.17 -22.40 -3.70
CA ASN A 257 22.37 -22.59 -4.51
C ASN A 257 23.55 -21.75 -3.99
N ARG A 258 23.24 -20.63 -3.34
CA ARG A 258 24.18 -19.74 -2.69
C ARG A 258 23.51 -19.07 -1.50
N TRP A 259 24.18 -19.05 -0.35
CA TRP A 259 23.80 -18.19 0.78
C TRP A 259 25.01 -17.38 1.23
N GLY A 260 25.20 -16.21 0.64
CA GLY A 260 26.25 -15.27 1.00
C GLY A 260 25.72 -14.16 1.90
N GLN A 261 26.37 -13.95 3.05
CA GLN A 261 26.09 -12.82 3.93
C GLN A 261 27.39 -12.41 4.62
N GLY A 262 27.82 -11.19 4.37
CA GLY A 262 29.02 -10.57 4.90
C GLY A 262 28.87 -9.05 4.78
N GLU A 263 29.69 -8.41 3.93
CA GLU A 263 29.48 -6.99 3.57
C GLU A 263 28.17 -6.77 2.79
N SER A 264 27.70 -7.79 2.07
CA SER A 264 26.42 -7.79 1.35
C SER A 264 25.73 -9.14 1.44
N VAL A 265 24.41 -9.11 1.32
CA VAL A 265 23.54 -10.27 1.12
C VAL A 265 23.60 -10.67 -0.35
N ASN A 266 23.70 -11.97 -0.61
CA ASN A 266 23.62 -12.57 -1.93
C ASN A 266 23.13 -14.02 -1.80
N VAL A 267 21.82 -14.18 -1.82
CA VAL A 267 21.15 -15.48 -1.77
C VAL A 267 20.58 -15.81 -3.14
N MET A 268 20.79 -17.04 -3.59
CA MET A 268 20.23 -17.56 -4.84
C MET A 268 19.59 -18.92 -4.61
N PHE A 269 18.39 -19.13 -5.14
CA PHE A 269 17.64 -20.37 -5.02
C PHE A 269 16.69 -20.56 -6.20
N ASP A 270 16.21 -21.78 -6.39
CA ASP A 270 15.26 -22.12 -7.45
C ASP A 270 13.83 -22.18 -6.90
N LEU A 271 13.00 -21.19 -7.27
CA LEU A 271 11.61 -21.08 -6.84
C LEU A 271 10.73 -22.20 -7.43
N ALA A 272 11.10 -22.76 -8.59
CA ALA A 272 10.28 -23.77 -9.26
C ALA A 272 10.02 -25.01 -8.39
N SER A 273 10.92 -25.30 -7.44
CA SER A 273 10.75 -26.39 -6.47
C SER A 273 9.58 -26.22 -5.50
N ALA A 274 9.08 -24.99 -5.33
CA ALA A 274 7.94 -24.67 -4.47
C ALA A 274 6.66 -24.32 -5.24
N VAL A 275 6.72 -24.27 -6.57
CA VAL A 275 5.57 -23.94 -7.42
C VAL A 275 4.85 -25.24 -7.80
N ASP A 276 3.69 -25.48 -7.20
CA ASP A 276 2.87 -26.68 -7.43
C ASP A 276 1.56 -26.38 -8.18
N LYS A 277 1.08 -25.14 -8.14
CA LYS A 277 -0.11 -24.65 -8.85
C LYS A 277 0.03 -23.18 -9.24
N ASP A 278 -0.85 -22.74 -10.15
CA ASP A 278 -0.98 -21.34 -10.54
C ASP A 278 -1.44 -20.48 -9.36
N GLY A 279 -0.98 -19.24 -9.32
CA GLY A 279 -1.22 -18.29 -8.25
C GLY A 279 -0.08 -17.30 -8.06
N VAL A 280 0.02 -16.74 -6.86
CA VAL A 280 1.04 -15.76 -6.51
C VAL A 280 1.92 -16.30 -5.41
N TYR A 281 3.22 -16.33 -5.66
CA TYR A 281 4.22 -16.73 -4.68
C TYR A 281 4.94 -15.48 -4.18
N THR A 282 4.69 -15.10 -2.93
CA THR A 282 5.27 -13.90 -2.33
C THR A 282 6.42 -14.26 -1.41
N LEU A 283 7.59 -13.70 -1.71
CA LEU A 283 8.83 -13.87 -0.98
C LEU A 283 8.90 -12.81 0.11
N PHE A 284 9.14 -13.24 1.35
CA PHE A 284 9.43 -12.36 2.48
C PHE A 284 10.84 -12.63 2.97
N ALA A 285 11.71 -11.63 2.88
CA ALA A 285 13.06 -11.69 3.43
C ALA A 285 13.07 -11.00 4.80
N MET A 286 13.19 -11.80 5.85
CA MET A 286 13.23 -11.34 7.23
C MET A 286 14.65 -10.95 7.63
N VAL A 287 14.78 -9.76 8.18
CA VAL A 287 16.02 -9.24 8.76
C VAL A 287 15.86 -9.20 10.28
N LYS A 288 16.92 -9.57 10.99
CA LYS A 288 17.02 -9.47 12.43
C LYS A 288 18.06 -8.44 12.82
N ASP A 289 17.69 -7.52 13.70
CA ASP A 289 18.59 -6.54 14.27
C ASP A 289 18.53 -6.57 15.82
N GLY A 290 18.95 -5.48 16.46
CA GLY A 290 18.93 -5.38 17.93
C GLY A 290 17.54 -5.16 18.54
N GLU A 291 16.54 -4.83 17.73
CA GLU A 291 15.18 -4.49 18.16
C GLU A 291 14.20 -5.64 17.88
N GLY A 292 14.47 -6.45 16.85
CA GLY A 292 13.67 -7.64 16.58
C GLY A 292 13.93 -8.26 15.23
N THR A 293 12.94 -9.02 14.76
CA THR A 293 12.89 -9.53 13.39
C THR A 293 11.75 -8.82 12.66
N PHE A 294 12.00 -8.37 11.45
CA PHE A 294 11.04 -7.67 10.60
C PHE A 294 11.26 -8.03 9.13
N ASP A 295 10.23 -7.87 8.31
CA ASP A 295 10.37 -8.06 6.87
C ASP A 295 11.06 -6.86 6.24
N ALA A 296 12.15 -7.10 5.52
CA ALA A 296 12.90 -6.10 4.76
C ALA A 296 12.54 -6.09 3.26
N THR A 297 11.92 -7.16 2.78
CA THR A 297 11.50 -7.33 1.39
C THR A 297 10.21 -8.13 1.37
N SER A 298 9.24 -7.68 0.57
CA SER A 298 8.12 -8.48 0.09
C SER A 298 8.09 -8.41 -1.44
N TYR A 299 8.22 -9.54 -2.15
CA TYR A 299 8.25 -9.56 -3.61
C TYR A 299 7.35 -10.66 -4.16
N SER A 300 6.39 -10.30 -5.02
CA SER A 300 5.37 -11.22 -5.54
C SER A 300 5.70 -11.75 -6.94
N VAL A 301 5.61 -13.07 -7.12
CA VAL A 301 5.81 -13.75 -8.41
C VAL A 301 4.47 -14.34 -8.85
N PHE A 302 3.94 -13.83 -9.96
CA PHE A 302 2.70 -14.30 -10.55
C PHE A 302 3.02 -15.49 -11.47
N VAL A 303 2.48 -16.65 -11.16
CA VAL A 303 2.64 -17.88 -11.93
C VAL A 303 1.32 -18.23 -12.59
N ASP A 304 1.33 -18.28 -13.92
CA ASP A 304 0.19 -18.64 -14.75
C ASP A 304 0.66 -19.58 -15.88
N SER A 305 0.34 -20.86 -15.73
CA SER A 305 0.71 -21.92 -16.67
C SER A 305 0.04 -21.79 -18.05
N GLU A 306 -1.05 -21.03 -18.18
CA GLU A 306 -1.75 -20.80 -19.46
C GLU A 306 -1.14 -19.64 -20.28
N SER A 307 -0.25 -18.85 -19.68
CA SER A 307 0.39 -17.69 -20.31
C SER A 307 1.76 -17.98 -20.95
N SER A 308 2.18 -19.26 -20.95
CA SER A 308 3.49 -19.75 -21.44
C SER A 308 3.47 -20.23 -22.89
#